data_AF-A0A7X8TIG6-F1
#
_entry.id   AF-A0A7X8TIG6-F1
#
_cell.length_a   1.000
_cell.length_b   1.000
_cell.length_c   1.000
_cell.angle_alpha   90.00
_cell.angle_beta   90.00
_cell.angle_gamma   90.00
#
_symmetry.space_group_name_H-M   'P 1'
#
loop_
_entity.id
_entity.type
_entity.pdbx_description
1 polymer ?
#
loop_
_entity_poly.entity_id
_entity_poly.type
_entity_poly.pdbx_seq_one_letter_code
_entity_poly.pdbx_strand_id
1 'polypeptide(L)'
;MSPNKVKKHIRAQRKLRKQQARQEQRAARQEEKLAKLPEEKRQELEAKQEQTSGNRVGQIGAVVVGLGIIAAGAGSAGLEFINGGASQPSAVSAHYEPAPAVPQRLVCPPMPGEPDSLSEQGVLEYDDRDDSAQLQRLGLLFAAADGRTPASDWVPLTQEGRGEAESITEAGEDSENDDAATLAERSLTPLAQDEGPGSTVLQVQTLEEVAPEDAPAALSGLTYQADSGAVTGLAAAECVEPQRNQWFLGPETGSGANSLLTLANPYDRDATVEVTTYSPEGATGDLGRTSLLVPADSVRTVNMAALTDGENSLAVEVAATGAPVAAHLQSSRADGGTGEGTELLSGQAEPRQQHHHLGVPVGHPERDPELWFHNPSDEVVTVELQAYNQNGQAATETPGVFHLDPGQVSVLGLHGLETGTYELIMNSDQPLYSAVRSAGDGEAVEVEEEETELDPITGEPLEPQEDEGEPAPDFSWTAPVEGLQEGSGALFPQAAEGELRLLAPPGETPAEVTYRLFDAAGNASEELSAEILPGTSAVVEIDELAEQAEDAGLDEVFALVVTDVEGEAYGGILAVDSQGQFTSIGLNPIGSLTQYVPMWLVP
;
A
#
# COMPACT_ATOMS: atom_id res chain seq x y z
N MET A 1 -24.10 22.43 -2.92
CA MET A 1 -25.39 22.08 -2.25
C MET A 1 -26.21 23.30 -1.80
N SER A 2 -27.54 23.32 -2.00
CA SER A 2 -28.43 24.43 -1.56
C SER A 2 -28.44 24.65 -0.03
N PRO A 3 -28.40 25.90 0.48
CA PRO A 3 -28.43 26.24 1.91
C PRO A 3 -29.63 25.67 2.70
N ASN A 4 -30.71 25.34 1.99
CA ASN A 4 -31.91 24.74 2.58
C ASN A 4 -31.74 23.23 2.86
N LYS A 5 -30.92 22.52 2.07
CA LYS A 5 -30.56 21.11 2.33
C LYS A 5 -29.67 21.02 3.57
N VAL A 6 -28.70 21.93 3.72
CA VAL A 6 -27.80 22.02 4.89
C VAL A 6 -28.59 22.24 6.19
N LYS A 7 -29.54 23.18 6.22
CA LYS A 7 -30.39 23.42 7.41
C LYS A 7 -31.29 22.23 7.77
N LYS A 8 -31.75 21.45 6.78
CA LYS A 8 -32.55 20.24 7.01
C LYS A 8 -31.70 19.12 7.61
N HIS A 9 -30.47 18.96 7.12
CA HIS A 9 -29.50 17.98 7.61
C HIS A 9 -29.08 18.28 9.06
N ILE A 10 -28.72 19.53 9.38
CA ILE A 10 -28.38 19.96 10.76
C ILE A 10 -29.53 19.70 11.74
N ARG A 11 -30.80 19.90 11.30
CA ARG A 11 -31.98 19.60 12.15
C ARG A 11 -32.19 18.10 12.37
N ALA A 12 -31.89 17.26 11.37
CA ALA A 12 -31.97 15.81 11.48
C ALA A 12 -30.89 15.28 12.46
N GLN A 13 -29.64 15.72 12.30
CA GLN A 13 -28.53 15.38 13.19
C GLN A 13 -28.79 15.80 14.65
N ARG A 14 -29.32 17.01 14.89
CA ARG A 14 -29.69 17.45 16.24
C ARG A 14 -30.81 16.61 16.87
N LYS A 15 -31.69 16.01 16.05
CA LYS A 15 -32.78 15.15 16.53
C LYS A 15 -32.26 13.75 16.89
N LEU A 16 -31.34 13.21 16.09
CA LEU A 16 -30.64 11.94 16.35
C LEU A 16 -29.79 12.02 17.63
N ARG A 17 -28.94 13.05 17.78
CA ARG A 17 -28.15 13.28 19.01
C ARG A 17 -29.02 13.36 20.26
N LYS A 18 -30.20 13.99 20.17
CA LYS A 18 -31.17 14.04 21.29
C LYS A 18 -31.84 12.69 21.59
N GLN A 19 -31.94 11.80 20.61
CA GLN A 19 -32.49 10.46 20.81
C GLN A 19 -31.46 9.53 21.44
N GLN A 20 -30.21 9.56 20.97
CA GLN A 20 -29.08 8.81 21.55
C GLN A 20 -28.84 9.19 23.01
N ALA A 21 -28.70 10.49 23.33
CA ALA A 21 -28.53 10.96 24.71
C ALA A 21 -29.69 10.55 25.65
N ARG A 22 -30.91 10.39 25.11
CA ARG A 22 -32.06 9.90 25.89
C ARG A 22 -32.04 8.39 26.08
N GLN A 23 -31.51 7.63 25.13
CA GLN A 23 -31.32 6.18 25.25
C GLN A 23 -30.21 5.86 26.25
N GLU A 24 -29.08 6.57 26.18
CA GLU A 24 -27.98 6.45 27.15
C GLU A 24 -28.44 6.77 28.58
N GLN A 25 -29.17 7.88 28.78
CA GLN A 25 -29.74 8.20 30.10
C GLN A 25 -30.74 7.15 30.60
N ARG A 26 -31.43 6.43 29.71
CA ARG A 26 -32.32 5.34 30.09
C ARG A 26 -31.54 4.07 30.44
N ALA A 27 -30.50 3.74 29.68
CA ALA A 27 -29.61 2.62 29.94
C ALA A 27 -28.90 2.80 31.29
N ALA A 28 -28.29 3.97 31.53
CA ALA A 28 -27.62 4.28 32.80
C ALA A 28 -28.58 4.21 34.00
N ARG A 29 -29.83 4.69 33.86
CA ARG A 29 -30.86 4.56 34.92
C ARG A 29 -31.31 3.11 35.14
N GLN A 30 -31.23 2.28 34.10
CA GLN A 30 -31.59 0.88 34.19
C GLN A 30 -30.47 0.08 34.86
N GLU A 31 -29.21 0.35 34.53
CA GLU A 31 -28.03 -0.17 35.23
C GLU A 31 -28.00 0.24 36.70
N GLU A 32 -28.25 1.52 37.02
CA GLU A 32 -28.31 1.98 38.41
C GLU A 32 -29.42 1.28 39.21
N LYS A 33 -30.54 0.92 38.54
CA LYS A 33 -31.60 0.12 39.16
C LYS A 33 -31.20 -1.35 39.32
N LEU A 34 -30.50 -1.94 38.36
CA LEU A 34 -30.00 -3.31 38.44
C LEU A 34 -28.92 -3.44 39.53
N ALA A 35 -28.02 -2.46 39.65
CA ALA A 35 -26.98 -2.43 40.67
C ALA A 35 -27.54 -2.33 42.11
N LYS A 36 -28.76 -1.81 42.28
CA LYS A 36 -29.45 -1.72 43.58
C LYS A 36 -30.24 -2.98 43.95
N LEU A 37 -30.30 -3.99 43.08
CA LEU A 37 -30.97 -5.26 43.38
C LEU A 37 -30.03 -6.18 44.18
N PRO A 38 -30.58 -6.99 45.11
CA PRO A 38 -29.83 -8.07 45.74
C PRO A 38 -29.26 -9.04 44.70
N GLU A 39 -28.07 -9.56 44.95
CA GLU A 39 -27.27 -10.38 44.02
C GLU A 39 -28.04 -11.59 43.48
N GLU A 40 -28.82 -12.28 44.33
CA GLU A 40 -29.69 -13.39 43.94
C GLU A 40 -30.73 -13.00 42.87
N LYS A 41 -31.25 -11.77 42.91
CA LYS A 41 -32.20 -11.26 41.91
C LYS A 41 -31.54 -10.85 40.60
N ARG A 42 -30.27 -10.42 40.62
CA ARG A 42 -29.52 -10.12 39.39
C ARG A 42 -29.25 -11.40 38.61
N GLN A 43 -28.79 -12.45 39.31
CA GLN A 43 -28.55 -13.76 38.72
C GLN A 43 -29.84 -14.41 38.16
N GLU A 44 -30.99 -14.24 38.83
CA GLU A 44 -32.28 -14.75 38.32
C GLU A 44 -32.74 -14.02 37.04
N LEU A 45 -32.40 -12.73 36.89
CA LEU A 45 -32.74 -11.93 35.70
C LEU A 45 -31.83 -12.25 34.52
N GLU A 46 -30.54 -12.44 34.76
CA GLU A 46 -29.53 -12.83 33.76
C GLU A 46 -29.85 -14.23 33.20
N ALA A 47 -30.14 -15.21 34.07
CA ALA A 47 -30.53 -16.56 33.66
C ALA A 47 -31.84 -16.59 32.84
N LYS A 48 -32.78 -15.67 33.10
CA LYS A 48 -34.02 -15.54 32.30
C LYS A 48 -33.78 -14.92 30.93
N GLN A 49 -32.78 -14.04 30.79
CA GLN A 49 -32.42 -13.42 29.52
C GLN A 49 -31.79 -14.43 28.56
N GLU A 50 -30.91 -15.30 29.05
CA GLU A 50 -30.31 -16.41 28.29
C GLU A 50 -31.36 -17.46 27.88
N GLN A 51 -32.34 -17.75 28.74
CA GLN A 51 -33.41 -18.71 28.40
C GLN A 51 -34.37 -18.20 27.30
N THR A 52 -34.48 -16.89 27.12
CA THR A 52 -35.34 -16.30 26.07
C THR A 52 -34.67 -16.16 24.70
N SER A 53 -33.33 -16.20 24.60
CA SER A 53 -32.63 -16.13 23.31
C SER A 53 -32.63 -17.47 22.56
N GLY A 54 -32.67 -18.60 23.27
CA GLY A 54 -32.63 -19.95 22.69
C GLY A 54 -33.93 -20.45 22.04
N ASN A 55 -35.01 -19.67 22.00
CA ASN A 55 -36.31 -20.17 21.54
C ASN A 55 -37.15 -19.10 20.82
N ARG A 56 -36.62 -18.50 19.74
CA ARG A 56 -37.41 -17.72 18.78
C ARG A 56 -36.74 -17.64 17.40
N VAL A 57 -36.96 -18.68 16.59
CA VAL A 57 -36.97 -18.57 15.12
C VAL A 57 -38.34 -18.05 14.72
N GLY A 58 -38.41 -16.88 14.08
CA GLY A 58 -39.63 -16.34 13.47
C GLY A 58 -39.83 -14.84 13.65
N GLN A 59 -39.55 -14.09 12.57
CA GLN A 59 -40.03 -12.75 12.19
C GLN A 59 -40.34 -11.73 13.31
N ILE A 60 -39.51 -10.68 13.37
CA ILE A 60 -39.82 -9.24 13.45
C ILE A 60 -38.56 -8.52 13.99
N GLY A 61 -38.18 -7.41 13.32
CA GLY A 61 -36.91 -6.70 13.44
C GLY A 61 -36.34 -6.55 14.85
N ALA A 62 -35.07 -6.94 14.99
CA ALA A 62 -34.33 -6.86 16.23
C ALA A 62 -33.49 -5.58 16.26
N VAL A 63 -33.87 -4.67 17.16
CA VAL A 63 -33.01 -3.64 17.72
C VAL A 63 -32.01 -4.35 18.63
N VAL A 64 -30.74 -4.40 18.21
CA VAL A 64 -29.64 -4.92 19.03
C VAL A 64 -29.31 -3.90 20.11
N VAL A 65 -29.50 -4.28 21.38
CA VAL A 65 -28.95 -3.59 22.54
C VAL A 65 -27.65 -4.31 22.88
N GLY A 66 -26.53 -3.70 22.53
CA GLY A 66 -25.19 -4.15 22.93
C GLY A 66 -24.92 -3.81 24.40
N LEU A 67 -24.62 -4.85 25.18
CA LEU A 67 -23.90 -4.84 26.46
C LEU A 67 -22.95 -6.03 26.29
N GLY A 68 -21.63 -5.91 26.17
CA GLY A 68 -20.74 -5.04 26.93
C GLY A 68 -20.08 -5.89 28.02
N ILE A 69 -19.02 -6.63 27.69
CA ILE A 69 -18.03 -7.10 28.67
C ILE A 69 -16.68 -6.58 28.20
N ILE A 70 -16.32 -5.40 28.70
CA ILE A 70 -14.95 -4.89 28.75
C ILE A 70 -14.42 -5.30 30.12
N ALA A 71 -13.36 -6.09 30.14
CA ALA A 71 -12.56 -6.34 31.32
C ALA A 71 -11.08 -6.22 30.94
N ALA A 72 -10.61 -4.98 30.82
CA ALA A 72 -9.18 -4.64 30.94
C ALA A 72 -9.09 -3.30 31.65
N GLY A 73 -8.84 -3.35 32.96
CA GLY A 73 -8.60 -2.19 33.79
C GLY A 73 -7.26 -2.34 34.48
N ALA A 74 -6.34 -1.43 34.18
CA ALA A 74 -5.09 -1.20 34.88
C ALA A 74 -5.32 -1.04 36.40
N GLY A 75 -4.48 -1.66 37.21
CA GLY A 75 -4.60 -1.63 38.67
C GLY A 75 -3.44 -2.31 39.37
N SER A 76 -2.23 -1.78 39.20
CA SER A 76 -1.07 -2.12 40.03
C SER A 76 -1.26 -1.61 41.46
N ALA A 77 -1.69 -2.48 42.36
CA ALA A 77 -1.52 -2.32 43.81
C ALA A 77 -1.58 -3.69 44.53
N GLY A 78 -0.40 -4.20 44.89
CA GLY A 78 -0.11 -5.11 46.00
C GLY A 78 -1.07 -6.26 46.30
N LEU A 79 -0.75 -7.45 45.78
CA LEU A 79 -1.00 -8.70 46.51
C LEU A 79 0.23 -9.62 46.44
N GLU A 80 0.85 -9.78 47.59
CA GLU A 80 2.01 -10.61 47.86
C GLU A 80 1.53 -12.05 48.15
N PHE A 81 1.82 -13.00 47.25
CA PHE A 81 1.70 -14.44 47.52
C PHE A 81 2.89 -15.22 46.94
N ILE A 82 3.87 -15.45 47.83
CA ILE A 82 4.75 -16.62 48.01
C ILE A 82 4.98 -17.56 46.79
N ASN A 83 6.11 -17.31 46.12
CA ASN A 83 7.25 -18.22 45.88
C ASN A 83 6.99 -19.62 45.27
N GLY A 84 7.16 -19.71 43.94
CA GLY A 84 7.57 -20.91 43.21
C GLY A 84 8.64 -20.51 42.20
N GLY A 85 9.89 -20.95 42.41
CA GLY A 85 11.04 -20.53 41.62
C GLY A 85 10.95 -20.92 40.15
N ALA A 86 10.68 -19.95 39.30
CA ALA A 86 11.08 -19.96 37.89
C ALA A 86 12.17 -18.91 37.74
N SER A 87 13.39 -19.36 37.44
CA SER A 87 14.49 -18.49 37.00
C SER A 87 14.03 -17.74 35.75
N GLN A 88 13.81 -16.43 35.87
CA GLN A 88 13.69 -15.56 34.70
C GLN A 88 15.00 -15.65 33.93
N PRO A 89 14.99 -15.94 32.62
CA PRO A 89 16.20 -15.77 31.82
C PRO A 89 16.59 -14.30 31.95
N SER A 90 17.83 -14.06 32.36
CA SER A 90 18.41 -12.72 32.29
C SER A 90 18.31 -12.27 30.83
N ALA A 91 17.69 -11.11 30.58
CA ALA A 91 17.74 -10.48 29.27
C ALA A 91 19.22 -10.23 28.96
N VAL A 92 19.80 -11.08 28.11
CA VAL A 92 21.09 -10.82 27.50
C VAL A 92 20.80 -9.74 26.47
N SER A 93 21.36 -8.54 26.66
CA SER A 93 21.35 -7.52 25.62
C SER A 93 21.99 -8.12 24.37
N ALA A 94 21.21 -8.28 23.31
CA ALA A 94 21.72 -8.67 22.01
C ALA A 94 22.84 -7.69 21.64
N HIS A 95 24.06 -8.21 21.49
CA HIS A 95 25.15 -7.43 20.94
C HIS A 95 25.00 -7.50 19.43
N TYR A 96 24.65 -6.37 18.83
CA TYR A 96 24.70 -6.19 17.39
C TYR A 96 26.13 -5.82 17.05
N GLU A 97 26.79 -6.66 16.27
CA GLU A 97 28.06 -6.29 15.65
C GLU A 97 27.70 -5.78 14.25
N PRO A 98 28.10 -4.55 13.87
CA PRO A 98 27.77 -4.02 12.55
C PRO A 98 28.31 -4.98 11.50
N ALA A 99 27.42 -5.47 10.64
CA ALA A 99 27.83 -6.17 9.43
C ALA A 99 28.68 -5.21 8.58
N PRO A 100 29.65 -5.70 7.79
CA PRO A 100 30.34 -4.84 6.84
C PRO A 100 29.29 -4.14 5.97
N ALA A 101 29.35 -2.82 5.91
CA ALA A 101 28.42 -2.04 5.14
C ALA A 101 28.52 -2.51 3.67
N VAL A 102 27.40 -2.96 3.11
CA VAL A 102 27.28 -3.36 1.70
C VAL A 102 26.50 -2.27 0.97
N PRO A 103 26.90 -1.86 -0.24
CA PRO A 103 26.12 -0.91 -1.03
C PRO A 103 24.66 -1.37 -1.14
N GLN A 104 23.75 -0.45 -0.87
CA GLN A 104 22.33 -0.69 -1.09
C GLN A 104 22.07 -0.74 -2.59
N ARG A 105 21.13 -1.59 -2.97
CA ARG A 105 20.69 -1.75 -4.36
C ARG A 105 19.17 -1.77 -4.34
N LEU A 106 18.55 -0.68 -4.77
CA LEU A 106 17.12 -0.65 -5.08
C LEU A 106 16.99 -0.92 -6.58
N VAL A 107 16.23 -1.94 -6.95
CA VAL A 107 16.04 -2.29 -8.35
C VAL A 107 14.66 -1.85 -8.78
N CYS A 108 14.58 -1.00 -9.80
CA CYS A 108 13.32 -0.60 -10.41
C CYS A 108 12.96 -1.60 -11.53
N PRO A 109 11.66 -1.93 -11.73
CA PRO A 109 11.22 -2.74 -12.85
C PRO A 109 11.52 -2.08 -14.20
N PRO A 110 11.49 -2.87 -15.29
CA PRO A 110 11.50 -2.31 -16.63
C PRO A 110 10.18 -1.58 -16.90
N MET A 111 10.16 -0.74 -17.95
CA MET A 111 8.92 -0.15 -18.45
C MET A 111 7.96 -1.27 -18.88
N PRO A 112 6.69 -1.24 -18.41
CA PRO A 112 5.66 -2.16 -18.85
C PRO A 112 5.57 -2.31 -20.38
N GLY A 113 5.19 -3.50 -20.84
CA GLY A 113 5.05 -3.77 -22.28
C GLY A 113 4.61 -5.20 -22.61
N GLU A 114 4.37 -5.45 -23.90
CA GLU A 114 4.04 -6.77 -24.42
C GLU A 114 5.28 -7.54 -24.89
N PRO A 115 5.32 -8.88 -24.74
CA PRO A 115 6.39 -9.69 -25.27
C PRO A 115 6.24 -9.88 -26.80
N ASP A 116 7.24 -9.45 -27.58
CA ASP A 116 7.40 -9.93 -28.97
C ASP A 116 7.92 -11.37 -28.97
N SER A 117 8.92 -11.65 -28.12
CA SER A 117 9.45 -13.00 -27.94
C SER A 117 9.90 -13.28 -26.51
N LEU A 118 9.68 -14.51 -26.04
CA LEU A 118 10.16 -14.98 -24.74
C LEU A 118 10.72 -16.40 -24.86
N SER A 119 12.01 -16.55 -24.55
CA SER A 119 12.68 -17.86 -24.56
C SER A 119 12.39 -18.69 -23.31
N GLU A 120 12.60 -20.01 -23.38
CA GLU A 120 12.53 -20.90 -22.20
C GLU A 120 13.52 -20.53 -21.09
N GLN A 121 14.60 -19.80 -21.40
CA GLN A 121 15.56 -19.32 -20.42
C GLN A 121 15.16 -17.97 -19.80
N GLY A 122 14.02 -17.39 -20.18
CA GLY A 122 13.53 -16.11 -19.67
C GLY A 122 14.21 -14.88 -20.28
N VAL A 123 14.84 -15.01 -21.46
CA VAL A 123 15.28 -13.87 -22.28
C VAL A 123 14.05 -13.32 -23.01
N LEU A 124 13.72 -12.06 -22.76
CA LEU A 124 12.54 -11.35 -23.24
C LEU A 124 12.94 -10.27 -24.24
N GLU A 125 12.27 -10.25 -25.39
CA GLU A 125 12.24 -9.11 -26.29
C GLU A 125 10.82 -8.55 -26.27
N TYR A 126 10.70 -7.26 -25.98
CA TYR A 126 9.42 -6.57 -26.00
C TYR A 126 9.06 -6.18 -27.42
N ASP A 127 7.75 -6.09 -27.69
CA ASP A 127 7.25 -5.34 -28.85
C ASP A 127 7.55 -3.84 -28.68
N ASP A 128 7.40 -3.09 -29.77
CA ASP A 128 7.46 -1.64 -29.74
C ASP A 128 6.32 -1.12 -28.83
N ARG A 129 6.67 -0.26 -27.86
CA ARG A 129 5.68 0.38 -26.99
C ARG A 129 4.88 1.41 -27.78
N ASP A 130 3.67 1.68 -27.30
CA ASP A 130 2.86 2.78 -27.84
C ASP A 130 3.58 4.12 -27.65
N ASP A 131 3.35 5.06 -28.56
CA ASP A 131 3.99 6.39 -28.52
C ASP A 131 3.54 7.20 -27.28
N SER A 132 2.42 6.84 -26.66
CA SER A 132 1.93 7.46 -25.42
C SER A 132 2.62 6.93 -24.15
N ALA A 133 3.35 5.81 -24.24
CA ALA A 133 3.96 5.18 -23.06
C ALA A 133 5.10 6.03 -22.49
N GLN A 134 4.93 6.46 -21.25
CA GLN A 134 5.90 7.24 -20.50
C GLN A 134 6.28 6.52 -19.21
N LEU A 135 7.54 6.65 -18.81
CA LEU A 135 8.08 6.12 -17.57
C LEU A 135 8.94 7.20 -16.94
N GLN A 136 8.72 7.47 -15.66
CA GLN A 136 9.63 8.28 -14.85
C GLN A 136 10.14 7.45 -13.69
N ARG A 137 11.44 7.52 -13.43
CA ARG A 137 12.05 6.95 -12.21
C ARG A 137 12.43 8.07 -11.28
N LEU A 138 11.91 8.02 -10.07
CA LEU A 138 12.09 9.02 -9.03
C LEU A 138 12.80 8.38 -7.82
N GLY A 139 13.47 9.21 -7.04
CA GLY A 139 14.09 8.76 -5.80
C GLY A 139 14.48 9.90 -4.88
N LEU A 140 14.77 9.53 -3.65
CA LEU A 140 15.25 10.38 -2.57
C LEU A 140 16.50 9.74 -2.01
N LEU A 141 17.57 10.53 -1.87
CA LEU A 141 18.76 10.14 -1.14
C LEU A 141 18.96 11.09 0.03
N PHE A 142 18.79 10.57 1.24
CA PHE A 142 19.08 11.29 2.47
C PHE A 142 20.55 11.06 2.85
N ALA A 143 21.22 12.13 3.27
CA ALA A 143 22.54 12.06 3.88
C ALA A 143 22.52 11.29 5.21
N ALA A 144 23.70 10.96 5.73
CA ALA A 144 23.85 10.53 7.11
C ALA A 144 23.51 11.66 8.09
N ALA A 145 23.24 11.33 9.35
CA ALA A 145 22.94 12.32 10.40
C ALA A 145 24.08 13.32 10.65
N ASP A 146 25.30 12.95 10.27
CA ASP A 146 26.50 13.80 10.31
C ASP A 146 26.73 14.61 9.02
N GLY A 147 25.73 14.71 8.15
CA GLY A 147 25.77 15.54 6.94
C GLY A 147 26.57 14.94 5.77
N ARG A 148 27.12 13.73 5.91
CA ARG A 148 27.82 13.06 4.81
C ARG A 148 26.85 12.44 3.81
N THR A 149 27.03 12.76 2.54
CA THR A 149 26.24 12.21 1.42
C THR A 149 27.03 11.10 0.73
N PRO A 150 26.47 9.90 0.58
CA PRO A 150 27.14 8.82 -0.14
C PRO A 150 27.18 9.10 -1.65
N ALA A 151 28.18 8.52 -2.31
CA ALA A 151 28.15 8.42 -3.76
C ALA A 151 27.01 7.49 -4.19
N SER A 152 26.36 7.79 -5.31
CA SER A 152 25.30 6.97 -5.85
C SER A 152 25.33 6.94 -7.37
N ASP A 153 24.88 5.81 -7.92
CA ASP A 153 24.90 5.55 -9.36
C ASP A 153 23.56 4.92 -9.81
N TRP A 154 23.07 5.33 -10.98
CA TRP A 154 22.08 4.59 -11.74
C TRP A 154 22.79 3.58 -12.62
N VAL A 155 22.32 2.34 -12.61
CA VAL A 155 22.95 1.25 -13.34
C VAL A 155 21.90 0.45 -14.09
N PRO A 156 21.82 0.59 -15.43
CA PRO A 156 20.94 -0.25 -16.24
C PRO A 156 21.28 -1.72 -16.07
N LEU A 157 20.26 -2.57 -15.98
CA LEU A 157 20.41 -4.01 -15.86
C LEU A 157 19.54 -4.68 -16.93
N THR A 158 20.18 -5.38 -17.85
CA THR A 158 19.49 -6.05 -18.96
C THR A 158 19.77 -7.55 -18.95
N GLN A 159 19.15 -8.26 -19.89
CA GLN A 159 19.38 -9.69 -20.07
C GLN A 159 20.79 -10.02 -20.57
N GLU A 160 21.46 -9.05 -21.21
CA GLU A 160 22.84 -9.15 -21.70
C GLU A 160 23.87 -8.85 -20.62
N GLY A 161 23.46 -8.14 -19.57
CA GLY A 161 24.30 -7.83 -18.43
C GLY A 161 24.03 -6.45 -17.84
N ARG A 162 24.90 -6.06 -16.92
CA ARG A 162 24.99 -4.73 -16.33
C ARG A 162 25.53 -3.71 -17.36
N GLY A 163 24.81 -2.61 -17.50
CA GLY A 163 25.18 -1.45 -18.32
C GLY A 163 26.24 -0.57 -17.66
N GLU A 164 26.56 0.55 -18.32
CA GLU A 164 27.46 1.56 -17.77
C GLU A 164 26.77 2.30 -16.62
N ALA A 165 27.50 2.51 -15.52
CA ALA A 165 27.00 3.26 -14.37
C ALA A 165 26.99 4.76 -14.69
N GLU A 166 25.86 5.40 -14.45
CA GLU A 166 25.68 6.84 -14.49
C GLU A 166 25.73 7.38 -13.06
N SER A 167 26.76 8.17 -12.76
CA SER A 167 26.94 8.75 -11.42
C SER A 167 25.93 9.86 -11.18
N ILE A 168 25.22 9.79 -10.05
CA ILE A 168 24.20 10.75 -9.64
C ILE A 168 24.78 11.73 -8.61
N THR A 169 25.35 11.17 -7.54
CA THR A 169 26.00 11.93 -6.48
C THR A 169 27.45 11.49 -6.31
N GLU A 170 28.33 12.46 -6.07
CA GLU A 170 29.68 12.19 -5.55
C GLU A 170 29.65 12.15 -4.03
N ALA A 171 30.56 11.39 -3.42
CA ALA A 171 30.70 11.37 -1.96
C ALA A 171 31.10 12.76 -1.46
N GLY A 172 30.31 13.31 -0.53
CA GLY A 172 30.43 14.68 -0.06
C GLY A 172 30.09 14.84 1.41
N GLU A 173 30.26 16.06 1.91
CA GLU A 173 29.97 16.45 3.29
C GLU A 173 29.37 17.87 3.25
N ASP A 174 28.11 17.99 3.67
CA ASP A 174 27.44 19.28 3.81
C ASP A 174 27.54 19.77 5.26
N SER A 175 28.49 20.66 5.51
CA SER A 175 28.79 21.19 6.85
C SER A 175 27.71 22.12 7.45
N GLU A 176 26.57 22.29 6.78
CA GLU A 176 25.49 23.17 7.24
C GLU A 176 24.51 22.44 8.18
N ASN A 177 24.53 21.10 8.23
CA ASN A 177 23.60 20.25 8.99
C ASN A 177 24.31 19.14 9.80
N ASP A 178 25.43 19.47 10.45
CA ASP A 178 26.04 18.61 11.48
C ASP A 178 25.04 18.53 12.66
N ASP A 179 24.42 17.36 12.92
CA ASP A 179 23.48 17.05 14.02
C ASP A 179 21.96 17.05 13.67
N ALA A 180 21.56 16.57 12.48
CA ALA A 180 20.14 16.32 12.19
C ALA A 180 19.60 15.17 13.07
N ALA A 181 18.49 15.40 13.78
CA ALA A 181 17.94 14.42 14.73
C ALA A 181 17.01 13.40 14.05
N THR A 182 16.29 13.83 13.01
CA THR A 182 15.32 13.01 12.27
C THR A 182 15.72 12.82 10.82
N LEU A 183 15.12 11.85 10.12
CA LEU A 183 15.42 11.61 8.69
C LEU A 183 15.04 12.82 7.82
N ALA A 184 13.90 13.44 8.09
CA ALA A 184 13.37 14.59 7.36
C ALA A 184 14.11 15.92 7.61
N GLU A 185 15.02 15.95 8.59
CA GLU A 185 15.95 17.07 8.83
C GLU A 185 17.27 16.93 8.09
N ARG A 186 17.59 15.73 7.57
CA ARG A 186 18.84 15.46 6.87
C ARG A 186 18.84 16.11 5.50
N SER A 187 20.04 16.43 5.00
CA SER A 187 20.21 16.87 3.61
C SER A 187 19.63 15.81 2.67
N LEU A 188 18.77 16.25 1.76
CA LEU A 188 18.06 15.41 0.82
C LEU A 188 18.50 15.75 -0.60
N THR A 189 18.83 14.73 -1.38
CA THR A 189 19.06 14.85 -2.81
C THR A 189 17.96 14.09 -3.56
N PRO A 190 17.03 14.80 -4.24
CA PRO A 190 16.10 14.15 -5.16
C PRO A 190 16.86 13.54 -6.34
N LEU A 191 16.36 12.42 -6.82
CA LEU A 191 16.90 11.65 -7.93
C LEU A 191 15.81 11.52 -8.98
N ALA A 192 16.14 11.76 -10.24
CA ALA A 192 15.25 11.54 -11.37
C ALA A 192 16.02 10.89 -12.52
N GLN A 193 15.39 9.96 -13.24
CA GLN A 193 15.94 9.37 -14.45
C GLN A 193 14.84 9.00 -15.44
N ASP A 194 14.89 9.59 -16.63
CA ASP A 194 13.89 9.38 -17.69
C ASP A 194 14.36 8.39 -18.78
N GLU A 195 15.61 7.91 -18.70
CA GLU A 195 16.23 7.18 -19.80
C GLU A 195 16.18 5.66 -19.63
N GLY A 196 15.55 4.99 -20.61
CA GLY A 196 15.73 3.57 -20.87
C GLY A 196 14.57 2.68 -20.38
N PRO A 197 14.07 1.74 -21.21
CA PRO A 197 12.91 0.90 -20.88
C PRO A 197 13.26 -0.33 -20.02
N GLY A 198 14.54 -0.55 -19.70
CA GLY A 198 15.01 -1.73 -18.96
C GLY A 198 14.96 -1.54 -17.44
N SER A 199 15.15 -2.64 -16.71
CA SER A 199 15.37 -2.57 -15.26
C SER A 199 16.59 -1.73 -14.94
N THR A 200 16.52 -0.97 -13.85
CA THR A 200 17.63 -0.10 -13.43
C THR A 200 17.87 -0.26 -11.95
N VAL A 201 19.13 -0.21 -11.53
CA VAL A 201 19.54 -0.31 -10.13
C VAL A 201 19.99 1.07 -9.65
N LEU A 202 19.35 1.59 -8.60
CA LEU A 202 19.93 2.65 -7.78
C LEU A 202 20.94 2.00 -6.83
N GLN A 203 22.23 2.28 -7.05
CA GLN A 203 23.29 1.79 -6.19
C GLN A 203 23.77 2.92 -5.28
N VAL A 204 23.52 2.80 -3.99
CA VAL A 204 23.98 3.76 -2.97
C VAL A 204 25.20 3.18 -2.26
N GLN A 205 26.32 3.90 -2.33
CA GLN A 205 27.55 3.49 -1.67
C GLN A 205 27.46 3.67 -0.16
N THR A 206 28.21 2.88 0.58
CA THR A 206 28.20 2.95 2.04
C THR A 206 29.16 3.99 2.57
N LEU A 207 28.80 4.62 3.68
CA LEU A 207 29.71 5.46 4.44
C LEU A 207 30.41 4.66 5.53
N GLU A 208 31.72 4.85 5.67
CA GLU A 208 32.49 4.27 6.76
C GLU A 208 32.24 5.03 8.07
N GLU A 209 32.26 4.32 9.20
CA GLU A 209 32.19 4.90 10.55
C GLU A 209 30.88 5.65 10.88
N VAL A 210 29.76 5.34 10.22
CA VAL A 210 28.42 5.82 10.59
C VAL A 210 27.67 4.74 11.35
N ALA A 211 26.98 5.10 12.44
CA ALA A 211 26.11 4.17 13.14
C ALA A 211 24.86 3.87 12.27
N PRO A 212 24.32 2.65 12.28
CA PRO A 212 23.14 2.29 11.49
C PRO A 212 21.92 3.23 11.58
N GLU A 213 21.65 3.75 12.78
CA GLU A 213 20.58 4.73 13.04
C GLU A 213 20.86 6.09 12.39
N ASP A 214 22.13 6.41 12.19
CA ASP A 214 22.63 7.64 11.59
C ASP A 214 22.98 7.45 10.10
N ALA A 215 22.85 6.22 9.59
CA ALA A 215 23.21 5.89 8.22
C ALA A 215 22.31 6.65 7.23
N PRO A 216 22.81 6.95 6.02
CA PRO A 216 21.95 7.54 4.99
C PRO A 216 20.75 6.62 4.70
N ALA A 217 19.76 7.13 3.97
CA ALA A 217 18.58 6.35 3.58
C ALA A 217 18.23 6.69 2.13
N ALA A 218 17.58 5.75 1.45
CA ALA A 218 17.08 6.01 0.10
C ALA A 218 15.70 5.39 -0.11
N LEU A 219 14.88 6.11 -0.84
CA LEU A 219 13.62 5.64 -1.42
C LEU A 219 13.73 5.82 -2.92
N SER A 220 13.23 4.87 -3.70
CA SER A 220 13.10 5.03 -5.13
C SER A 220 11.87 4.30 -5.62
N GLY A 221 11.26 4.84 -6.67
CA GLY A 221 10.11 4.26 -7.32
C GLY A 221 10.05 4.72 -8.77
N LEU A 222 9.00 4.29 -9.44
CA LEU A 222 8.68 4.76 -10.77
C LEU A 222 7.19 4.98 -10.91
N THR A 223 6.86 5.74 -11.95
CA THR A 223 5.53 5.84 -12.50
C THR A 223 5.58 5.47 -13.97
N TYR A 224 4.53 4.80 -14.39
CA TYR A 224 4.25 4.48 -15.78
C TYR A 224 2.86 5.01 -16.12
N GLN A 225 2.73 5.63 -17.28
CA GLN A 225 1.44 6.02 -17.84
C GLN A 225 1.44 5.72 -19.32
N ALA A 226 0.29 5.28 -19.84
CA ALA A 226 0.06 5.16 -21.26
C ALA A 226 -1.42 5.38 -21.58
N ASP A 227 -1.66 6.31 -22.49
CA ASP A 227 -3.00 6.73 -22.90
C ASP A 227 -3.64 5.75 -23.90
N SER A 228 -2.83 4.87 -24.49
CA SER A 228 -3.25 4.01 -25.59
C SER A 228 -2.38 2.74 -25.74
N GLY A 229 -2.89 1.77 -26.49
CA GLY A 229 -2.26 0.45 -26.68
C GLY A 229 -2.80 -0.64 -25.76
N ALA A 230 -2.13 -1.80 -25.77
CA ALA A 230 -2.54 -2.98 -25.00
C ALA A 230 -2.06 -2.96 -23.54
N VAL A 231 -1.12 -2.07 -23.21
CA VAL A 231 -0.59 -1.87 -21.84
C VAL A 231 -0.86 -0.42 -21.43
N THR A 232 -2.10 0.00 -21.60
CA THR A 232 -2.67 1.28 -21.17
C THR A 232 -2.99 1.26 -19.68
N GLY A 233 -2.85 2.40 -19.00
CA GLY A 233 -3.14 2.57 -17.57
C GLY A 233 -2.10 3.42 -16.86
N LEU A 234 -2.40 3.79 -15.62
CA LEU A 234 -1.49 4.44 -14.69
C LEU A 234 -1.02 3.42 -13.66
N ALA A 235 0.30 3.23 -13.54
CA ALA A 235 0.89 2.31 -12.58
C ALA A 235 2.06 2.94 -11.85
N ALA A 236 2.23 2.60 -10.58
CA ALA A 236 3.38 3.01 -9.79
C ALA A 236 3.96 1.83 -9.02
N ALA A 237 5.27 1.83 -8.85
CA ALA A 237 5.94 0.81 -8.04
C ALA A 237 7.17 1.37 -7.34
N GLU A 238 7.40 0.88 -6.13
CA GLU A 238 8.67 1.08 -5.44
C GLU A 238 9.77 0.23 -6.09
N CYS A 239 10.98 0.76 -6.13
CA CYS A 239 12.18 0.01 -6.49
C CYS A 239 12.59 -0.82 -5.27
N VAL A 240 12.64 -2.14 -5.41
CA VAL A 240 12.78 -3.04 -4.27
C VAL A 240 14.22 -3.49 -4.05
N GLU A 241 14.58 -3.74 -2.80
CA GLU A 241 15.80 -4.48 -2.49
C GLU A 241 15.70 -5.94 -2.94
N PRO A 242 16.75 -6.54 -3.51
CA PRO A 242 16.75 -7.96 -3.81
C PRO A 242 16.54 -8.83 -2.57
N GLN A 243 15.52 -9.69 -2.61
CA GLN A 243 15.13 -10.59 -1.52
C GLN A 243 15.27 -12.07 -1.94
N ARG A 244 15.16 -12.96 -0.94
CA ARG A 244 15.17 -14.42 -1.17
C ARG A 244 13.79 -15.03 -1.30
N ASN A 245 12.78 -14.41 -0.69
CA ASN A 245 11.40 -14.80 -0.81
C ASN A 245 10.59 -13.54 -1.09
N GLN A 246 9.74 -13.57 -2.11
CA GLN A 246 8.84 -12.48 -2.49
C GLN A 246 7.51 -13.10 -2.91
N TRP A 247 6.42 -12.45 -2.53
CA TRP A 247 5.07 -12.91 -2.83
C TRP A 247 4.29 -11.84 -3.57
N PHE A 248 3.43 -12.27 -4.49
CA PHE A 248 2.52 -11.39 -5.21
C PHE A 248 1.13 -12.03 -5.23
N LEU A 249 0.08 -11.21 -5.23
CA LEU A 249 -1.29 -11.68 -5.48
C LEU A 249 -1.84 -10.96 -6.69
N GLY A 250 -2.67 -11.67 -7.46
CA GLY A 250 -3.50 -11.01 -8.45
C GLY A 250 -2.94 -10.76 -9.84
N PRO A 251 -1.89 -11.46 -10.36
CA PRO A 251 -1.58 -11.29 -11.77
C PRO A 251 -2.81 -11.66 -12.61
N GLU A 252 -3.10 -10.85 -13.62
CA GLU A 252 -4.08 -11.15 -14.64
C GLU A 252 -3.68 -12.45 -15.35
N THR A 253 -4.66 -13.30 -15.61
CA THR A 253 -4.47 -14.58 -16.32
C THR A 253 -5.58 -14.81 -17.33
N GLY A 254 -5.41 -15.82 -18.19
CA GLY A 254 -6.38 -16.15 -19.21
C GLY A 254 -6.23 -15.32 -20.48
N SER A 255 -7.31 -15.24 -21.26
CA SER A 255 -7.30 -14.56 -22.56
C SER A 255 -7.21 -13.05 -22.37
N GLY A 256 -6.29 -12.40 -23.09
CA GLY A 256 -6.08 -10.96 -23.01
C GLY A 256 -5.15 -10.51 -21.89
N ALA A 257 -4.80 -11.40 -20.96
CA ALA A 257 -3.85 -11.09 -19.90
C ALA A 257 -2.40 -11.11 -20.39
N ASN A 258 -1.62 -10.14 -19.95
CA ASN A 258 -0.18 -10.04 -20.14
C ASN A 258 0.49 -9.74 -18.79
N SER A 259 0.81 -10.82 -18.06
CA SER A 259 1.45 -10.74 -16.75
C SER A 259 2.89 -11.27 -16.81
N LEU A 260 3.85 -10.38 -16.55
CA LEU A 260 5.29 -10.63 -16.72
C LEU A 260 6.02 -10.45 -15.39
N LEU A 261 6.59 -11.54 -14.87
CA LEU A 261 7.45 -11.53 -13.68
C LEU A 261 8.90 -11.32 -14.10
N THR A 262 9.45 -10.14 -13.86
CA THR A 262 10.86 -9.82 -14.11
C THR A 262 11.69 -10.06 -12.85
N LEU A 263 12.73 -10.88 -12.99
CA LEU A 263 13.67 -11.29 -11.95
C LEU A 263 15.04 -10.66 -12.23
N ALA A 264 15.45 -9.71 -11.41
CA ALA A 264 16.68 -8.96 -11.55
C ALA A 264 17.72 -9.38 -10.51
N ASN A 265 18.92 -9.76 -10.97
CA ASN A 265 20.05 -10.10 -10.12
C ASN A 265 21.17 -9.06 -10.28
N PRO A 266 21.29 -8.07 -9.37
CA PRO A 266 22.30 -7.03 -9.46
C PRO A 266 23.62 -7.42 -8.74
N TYR A 267 23.85 -8.71 -8.50
CA TYR A 267 25.04 -9.25 -7.84
C TYR A 267 25.96 -9.97 -8.82
N ASP A 268 27.22 -10.11 -8.41
CA ASP A 268 28.32 -10.76 -9.13
C ASP A 268 28.29 -12.30 -9.11
N ARG A 269 27.18 -12.90 -8.68
CA ARG A 269 26.99 -14.35 -8.60
C ARG A 269 25.60 -14.74 -9.05
N ASP A 270 25.49 -15.95 -9.60
CA ASP A 270 24.22 -16.46 -10.11
C ASP A 270 23.19 -16.70 -9.00
N ALA A 271 21.91 -16.59 -9.36
CA ALA A 271 20.77 -17.03 -8.57
C ALA A 271 20.03 -18.15 -9.32
N THR A 272 19.54 -19.14 -8.58
CA THR A 272 18.51 -20.06 -9.07
C THR A 272 17.20 -19.69 -8.38
N VAL A 273 16.23 -19.29 -9.18
CA VAL A 273 14.92 -18.84 -8.72
C VAL A 273 13.89 -19.93 -9.03
N GLU A 274 13.08 -20.28 -8.04
CA GLU A 274 11.89 -21.12 -8.17
C GLU A 274 10.66 -20.19 -8.07
N VAL A 275 9.78 -20.26 -9.07
CA VAL A 275 8.51 -19.53 -9.09
C VAL A 275 7.40 -20.55 -8.96
N THR A 276 6.55 -20.40 -7.94
CA THR A 276 5.44 -21.32 -7.64
C THR A 276 4.13 -20.54 -7.57
N THR A 277 3.08 -21.04 -8.22
CA THR A 277 1.75 -20.44 -8.15
C THR A 277 0.80 -21.24 -7.25
N TYR A 278 -0.16 -20.54 -6.67
CA TYR A 278 -1.24 -21.10 -5.86
C TYR A 278 -2.56 -20.58 -6.42
N SER A 279 -3.59 -21.43 -6.45
CA SER A 279 -4.92 -21.12 -6.99
C SER A 279 -6.02 -21.35 -5.93
N PRO A 280 -7.31 -21.17 -6.26
CA PRO A 280 -8.41 -21.56 -5.38
C PRO A 280 -8.44 -23.05 -5.04
N GLU A 281 -7.79 -23.91 -5.84
CA GLU A 281 -7.64 -25.34 -5.57
C GLU A 281 -6.40 -25.67 -4.70
N GLY A 282 -5.60 -24.66 -4.36
CA GLY A 282 -4.37 -24.77 -3.59
C GLY A 282 -3.12 -24.69 -4.47
N ALA A 283 -2.03 -25.36 -4.07
CA ALA A 283 -0.82 -25.41 -4.88
C ALA A 283 -1.10 -25.99 -6.28
N THR A 284 -0.66 -25.28 -7.33
CA THR A 284 -0.90 -25.66 -8.74
C THR A 284 -0.05 -26.84 -9.22
N GLY A 285 0.85 -27.34 -8.37
CA GLY A 285 1.69 -28.50 -8.63
C GLY A 285 2.82 -28.20 -9.61
N ASP A 286 3.23 -29.21 -10.39
CA ASP A 286 4.37 -29.06 -11.30
C ASP A 286 4.11 -28.15 -12.50
N LEU A 287 2.84 -27.91 -12.87
CA LEU A 287 2.48 -27.06 -14.02
C LEU A 287 2.51 -25.57 -13.71
N GLY A 288 2.18 -25.17 -12.48
CA GLY A 288 2.33 -23.78 -12.05
C GLY A 288 3.63 -23.52 -11.29
N ARG A 289 4.67 -24.29 -11.63
CA ARG A 289 6.00 -24.13 -11.06
C ARG A 289 7.07 -24.15 -12.14
N THR A 290 8.03 -23.24 -12.03
CA THR A 290 9.20 -23.21 -12.90
C THR A 290 10.45 -22.84 -12.13
N SER A 291 11.62 -23.22 -12.65
CA SER A 291 12.91 -22.83 -12.09
C SER A 291 13.79 -22.23 -13.18
N LEU A 292 14.35 -21.06 -12.90
CA LEU A 292 15.20 -20.31 -13.81
C LEU A 292 16.54 -19.99 -13.16
N LEU A 293 17.60 -20.08 -13.95
CA LEU A 293 18.89 -19.50 -13.62
C LEU A 293 18.85 -18.01 -14.00
N VAL A 294 19.08 -17.14 -13.03
CA VAL A 294 19.27 -15.70 -13.25
C VAL A 294 20.77 -15.43 -13.05
N PRO A 295 21.55 -15.31 -14.15
CA PRO A 295 22.99 -15.08 -14.05
C PRO A 295 23.32 -13.82 -13.25
N ALA A 296 24.56 -13.74 -12.77
CA ALA A 296 25.13 -12.52 -12.23
C ALA A 296 24.86 -11.30 -13.14
N ASP A 297 24.55 -10.17 -12.52
CA ASP A 297 24.40 -8.88 -13.20
C ASP A 297 23.42 -8.93 -14.40
N SER A 298 22.29 -9.63 -14.28
CA SER A 298 21.34 -9.78 -15.39
C SER A 298 19.87 -9.87 -14.94
N VAL A 299 18.96 -9.78 -15.91
CA VAL A 299 17.52 -10.00 -15.71
C VAL A 299 17.01 -11.23 -16.47
N ARG A 300 15.96 -11.87 -15.95
CA ARG A 300 15.16 -12.90 -16.64
C ARG A 300 13.68 -12.67 -16.38
N THR A 301 12.83 -13.06 -17.33
CA THR A 301 11.38 -12.91 -17.21
C THR A 301 10.67 -14.25 -17.28
N VAL A 302 9.61 -14.38 -16.49
CA VAL A 302 8.65 -15.49 -16.56
C VAL A 302 7.29 -14.91 -16.93
N ASN A 303 6.65 -15.46 -17.96
CA ASN A 303 5.26 -15.11 -18.29
C ASN A 303 4.32 -15.96 -17.42
N MET A 304 3.44 -15.32 -16.65
CA MET A 304 2.51 -16.03 -15.75
C MET A 304 1.52 -16.92 -16.52
N ALA A 305 1.21 -16.60 -17.77
CA ALA A 305 0.38 -17.45 -18.64
C ALA A 305 1.01 -18.84 -18.89
N ALA A 306 2.31 -19.01 -18.67
CA ALA A 306 2.98 -20.31 -18.76
C ALA A 306 2.81 -21.17 -17.50
N LEU A 307 2.34 -20.59 -16.39
CA LEU A 307 2.22 -21.23 -15.07
C LEU A 307 0.77 -21.40 -14.61
N THR A 308 -0.19 -21.25 -15.52
CA THR A 308 -1.61 -21.34 -15.23
C THR A 308 -2.38 -21.83 -16.45
N ASP A 309 -3.40 -22.66 -16.22
CA ASP A 309 -4.31 -23.10 -17.26
C ASP A 309 -5.56 -22.22 -17.27
N GLY A 310 -5.65 -21.30 -18.24
CA GLY A 310 -6.79 -20.40 -18.39
C GLY A 310 -6.80 -19.27 -17.36
N GLU A 311 -8.00 -18.84 -16.99
CA GLU A 311 -8.24 -17.74 -16.05
C GLU A 311 -8.37 -18.30 -14.63
N ASN A 312 -7.42 -17.95 -13.75
CA ASN A 312 -7.36 -18.35 -12.35
C ASN A 312 -6.90 -17.18 -11.47
N SER A 313 -7.44 -17.12 -10.26
CA SER A 313 -6.93 -16.24 -9.22
C SER A 313 -5.65 -16.80 -8.63
N LEU A 314 -4.52 -16.14 -8.86
CA LEU A 314 -3.21 -16.64 -8.45
C LEU A 314 -2.57 -15.84 -7.30
N ALA A 315 -1.86 -16.56 -6.44
CA ALA A 315 -0.75 -16.03 -5.67
C ALA A 315 0.55 -16.62 -6.23
N VAL A 316 1.63 -15.85 -6.21
CA VAL A 316 2.92 -16.20 -6.79
C VAL A 316 4.00 -16.07 -5.71
N GLU A 317 4.70 -17.18 -5.45
CA GLU A 317 5.89 -17.22 -4.60
C GLU A 317 7.14 -17.24 -5.47
N VAL A 318 8.12 -16.40 -5.12
CA VAL A 318 9.42 -16.30 -5.78
C VAL A 318 10.52 -16.61 -4.77
N ALA A 319 11.12 -17.79 -4.87
CA ALA A 319 12.15 -18.26 -3.96
C ALA A 319 13.53 -18.33 -4.64
N ALA A 320 14.50 -17.56 -4.13
CA ALA A 320 15.85 -17.46 -4.70
C ALA A 320 16.93 -18.13 -3.84
N THR A 321 17.71 -19.00 -4.47
CA THR A 321 18.92 -19.63 -3.90
C THR A 321 20.18 -19.09 -4.59
N GLY A 322 21.26 -18.84 -3.84
CA GLY A 322 22.45 -18.14 -4.35
C GLY A 322 22.41 -16.64 -4.06
N ALA A 323 22.48 -15.79 -5.09
CA ALA A 323 22.15 -14.37 -4.94
C ALA A 323 20.64 -14.17 -4.64
N PRO A 324 20.27 -13.19 -3.80
CA PRO A 324 18.89 -12.70 -3.77
C PRO A 324 18.58 -11.93 -5.07
N VAL A 325 17.30 -11.85 -5.43
CA VAL A 325 16.84 -11.18 -6.65
C VAL A 325 15.75 -10.18 -6.32
N ALA A 326 15.66 -9.10 -7.07
CA ALA A 326 14.48 -8.23 -7.05
C ALA A 326 13.47 -8.80 -8.04
N ALA A 327 12.24 -9.02 -7.60
CA ALA A 327 11.15 -9.50 -8.43
C ALA A 327 10.13 -8.37 -8.62
N HIS A 328 9.66 -8.20 -9.86
CA HIS A 328 8.61 -7.24 -10.18
C HIS A 328 7.61 -7.91 -11.10
N LEU A 329 6.32 -7.71 -10.85
CA LEU A 329 5.25 -8.38 -11.57
C LEU A 329 4.36 -7.34 -12.24
N GLN A 330 4.57 -7.14 -13.54
CA GLN A 330 3.59 -6.44 -14.37
C GLN A 330 2.35 -7.33 -14.50
N SER A 331 1.18 -6.71 -14.39
CA SER A 331 -0.12 -7.34 -14.63
C SER A 331 -0.94 -6.41 -15.50
N SER A 332 -1.15 -6.77 -16.77
CA SER A 332 -2.00 -6.00 -17.67
C SER A 332 -3.03 -6.87 -18.38
N ARG A 333 -4.07 -6.23 -18.88
CA ARG A 333 -5.14 -6.90 -19.63
C ARG A 333 -5.51 -6.08 -20.86
N ALA A 334 -5.84 -6.76 -21.95
CA ALA A 334 -6.37 -6.14 -23.16
C ALA A 334 -7.44 -7.02 -23.84
N ASP A 335 -8.45 -6.39 -24.42
CA ASP A 335 -9.41 -7.04 -25.32
C ASP A 335 -9.19 -6.56 -26.76
N GLY A 336 -8.82 -7.46 -27.66
CA GLY A 336 -8.64 -7.14 -29.08
C GLY A 336 -7.56 -6.09 -29.37
N GLY A 337 -6.61 -5.88 -28.46
CA GLY A 337 -5.56 -4.84 -28.55
C GLY A 337 -5.90 -3.52 -27.87
N THR A 338 -7.12 -3.38 -27.35
CA THR A 338 -7.51 -2.28 -26.47
C THR A 338 -7.16 -2.64 -25.03
N GLY A 339 -6.27 -1.89 -24.40
CA GLY A 339 -5.93 -2.06 -22.99
C GLY A 339 -7.13 -1.88 -22.07
N GLU A 340 -7.21 -2.71 -21.03
CA GLU A 340 -8.20 -2.67 -19.95
C GLU A 340 -7.55 -2.34 -18.59
N GLY A 341 -6.33 -1.80 -18.62
CA GLY A 341 -5.55 -1.43 -17.45
C GLY A 341 -4.23 -2.19 -17.33
N THR A 342 -3.31 -1.59 -16.57
CA THR A 342 -2.02 -2.17 -16.23
C THR A 342 -1.61 -1.76 -14.82
N GLU A 343 -1.02 -2.70 -14.10
CA GLU A 343 -0.51 -2.47 -12.75
C GLU A 343 0.87 -3.12 -12.60
N LEU A 344 1.71 -2.53 -11.74
CA LEU A 344 2.91 -3.15 -11.22
C LEU A 344 2.62 -3.67 -9.81
N LEU A 345 2.34 -4.97 -9.70
CA LEU A 345 1.91 -5.57 -8.44
C LEU A 345 2.98 -5.42 -7.37
N SER A 346 2.58 -4.80 -6.25
CA SER A 346 3.42 -4.66 -5.06
C SER A 346 3.77 -6.01 -4.45
N GLY A 347 5.05 -6.21 -4.17
CA GLY A 347 5.53 -7.35 -3.39
C GLY A 347 4.91 -7.35 -1.99
N GLN A 348 4.48 -8.51 -1.52
CA GLN A 348 3.89 -8.65 -0.20
C GLN A 348 4.98 -8.75 0.87
N ALA A 349 4.77 -8.06 1.99
CA ALA A 349 5.50 -8.33 3.22
C ALA A 349 5.21 -9.76 3.72
N GLU A 350 6.00 -10.24 4.68
CA GLU A 350 5.77 -11.54 5.34
C GLU A 350 4.33 -11.68 5.87
N PRO A 351 3.77 -12.90 5.91
CA PRO A 351 2.40 -13.12 6.37
C PRO A 351 2.16 -12.50 7.74
N ARG A 352 1.03 -11.81 7.90
CA ARG A 352 0.66 -11.11 9.14
C ARG A 352 -0.82 -11.25 9.45
N GLN A 353 -1.21 -10.81 10.64
CA GLN A 353 -2.59 -10.90 11.13
C GLN A 353 -3.40 -9.61 10.93
N GLN A 354 -2.74 -8.51 10.55
CA GLN A 354 -3.34 -7.19 10.42
C GLN A 354 -2.97 -6.60 9.08
N HIS A 355 -3.97 -6.18 8.34
CA HIS A 355 -3.82 -5.67 6.98
C HIS A 355 -4.61 -4.38 6.85
N HIS A 356 -3.91 -3.31 6.43
CA HIS A 356 -4.46 -1.98 6.23
C HIS A 356 -4.29 -1.62 4.77
N HIS A 357 -5.39 -1.55 4.02
CA HIS A 357 -5.39 -1.16 2.61
C HIS A 357 -5.93 0.26 2.49
N LEU A 358 -5.17 1.14 1.86
CA LEU A 358 -5.43 2.58 1.86
C LEU A 358 -5.82 3.02 0.44
N GLY A 359 -6.85 3.85 0.35
CA GLY A 359 -7.25 4.46 -0.91
C GLY A 359 -7.86 3.50 -1.93
N VAL A 360 -8.82 2.67 -1.51
CA VAL A 360 -9.55 1.75 -2.40
C VAL A 360 -10.78 2.47 -2.98
N PRO A 361 -10.80 2.83 -4.28
CA PRO A 361 -11.98 3.42 -4.90
C PRO A 361 -13.10 2.40 -5.01
N VAL A 362 -14.33 2.84 -4.83
CA VAL A 362 -15.56 2.05 -4.99
C VAL A 362 -16.55 2.88 -5.78
N GLY A 363 -17.29 2.26 -6.70
CA GLY A 363 -18.40 2.91 -7.39
C GLY A 363 -18.56 2.51 -8.84
N HIS A 364 -17.55 1.85 -9.42
CA HIS A 364 -17.59 1.42 -10.81
C HIS A 364 -18.87 0.61 -11.10
N PRO A 365 -19.65 0.96 -12.15
CA PRO A 365 -21.04 0.50 -12.32
C PRO A 365 -21.19 -1.01 -12.49
N GLU A 366 -20.14 -1.70 -12.93
CA GLU A 366 -20.16 -3.13 -13.23
C GLU A 366 -19.15 -3.96 -12.42
N ARG A 367 -18.30 -3.32 -11.60
CA ARG A 367 -17.14 -3.98 -10.98
C ARG A 367 -16.90 -3.44 -9.56
N ASP A 368 -17.45 -4.15 -8.58
CA ASP A 368 -17.11 -3.92 -7.18
C ASP A 368 -15.64 -4.33 -6.91
N PRO A 369 -14.94 -3.72 -5.94
CA PRO A 369 -13.60 -4.16 -5.57
C PRO A 369 -13.56 -5.61 -5.09
N GLU A 370 -12.41 -6.25 -5.29
CA GLU A 370 -12.18 -7.65 -4.92
C GLU A 370 -11.13 -7.74 -3.82
N LEU A 371 -11.44 -8.51 -2.78
CA LEU A 371 -10.57 -8.82 -1.66
C LEU A 371 -9.89 -10.17 -1.93
N TRP A 372 -8.59 -10.14 -2.14
CA TRP A 372 -7.78 -11.30 -2.45
C TRP A 372 -6.98 -11.74 -1.24
N PHE A 373 -6.89 -13.05 -1.02
CA PHE A 373 -6.16 -13.63 0.10
C PHE A 373 -5.39 -14.87 -0.33
N HIS A 374 -4.23 -15.08 0.28
CA HIS A 374 -3.57 -16.38 0.31
C HIS A 374 -3.36 -16.80 1.76
N ASN A 375 -3.87 -17.98 2.12
CA ASN A 375 -3.66 -18.58 3.43
C ASN A 375 -2.50 -19.59 3.35
N PRO A 376 -1.27 -19.24 3.79
CA PRO A 376 -0.13 -20.15 3.73
C PRO A 376 -0.15 -21.24 4.82
N SER A 377 -1.10 -21.18 5.76
CA SER A 377 -1.19 -22.13 6.87
C SER A 377 -1.89 -23.44 6.47
N ASP A 378 -1.81 -24.44 7.35
CA ASP A 378 -2.54 -25.70 7.24
C ASP A 378 -3.87 -25.70 8.02
N GLU A 379 -4.27 -24.54 8.56
CA GLU A 379 -5.52 -24.33 9.30
C GLU A 379 -6.47 -23.38 8.55
N VAL A 380 -7.77 -23.47 8.86
CA VAL A 380 -8.75 -22.49 8.39
C VAL A 380 -8.50 -21.18 9.13
N VAL A 381 -8.45 -20.07 8.40
CA VAL A 381 -8.24 -18.74 8.96
C VAL A 381 -9.55 -17.96 8.98
N THR A 382 -9.82 -17.29 10.10
CA THR A 382 -10.98 -16.40 10.24
C THR A 382 -10.51 -14.96 10.03
N VAL A 383 -11.18 -14.24 9.13
CA VAL A 383 -10.89 -12.83 8.85
C VAL A 383 -12.08 -11.97 9.27
N GLU A 384 -11.80 -10.87 9.96
CA GLU A 384 -12.73 -9.78 10.24
C GLU A 384 -12.42 -8.58 9.33
N LEU A 385 -13.40 -8.14 8.56
CA LEU A 385 -13.31 -7.04 7.60
C LEU A 385 -14.10 -5.82 8.10
N GLN A 386 -13.47 -4.65 8.03
CA GLN A 386 -14.09 -3.37 8.31
C GLN A 386 -13.66 -2.33 7.27
N ALA A 387 -14.60 -1.54 6.75
CA ALA A 387 -14.33 -0.47 5.80
C ALA A 387 -14.55 0.91 6.45
N TYR A 388 -13.67 1.85 6.15
CA TYR A 388 -13.63 3.20 6.72
C TYR A 388 -13.57 4.26 5.64
N ASN A 389 -14.01 5.47 5.97
CA ASN A 389 -13.75 6.70 5.23
C ASN A 389 -13.77 7.89 6.21
N GLN A 390 -13.76 9.12 5.68
CA GLN A 390 -13.85 10.37 6.46
C GLN A 390 -15.06 10.48 7.40
N ASN A 391 -16.14 9.74 7.14
CA ASN A 391 -17.35 9.73 7.98
C ASN A 391 -17.32 8.63 9.06
N GLY A 392 -16.26 7.82 9.08
CA GLY A 392 -16.05 6.69 9.97
C GLY A 392 -16.36 5.35 9.30
N GLN A 393 -16.70 4.35 10.12
CA GLN A 393 -16.98 3.00 9.63
C GLN A 393 -18.17 2.98 8.67
N ALA A 394 -17.98 2.43 7.48
CA ALA A 394 -19.01 2.19 6.49
C ALA A 394 -19.54 0.76 6.59
N ALA A 395 -20.84 0.59 6.34
CA ALA A 395 -21.47 -0.73 6.35
C ALA A 395 -21.35 -1.38 4.96
N THR A 396 -20.90 -2.63 4.93
CA THR A 396 -20.80 -3.45 3.72
C THR A 396 -21.95 -4.47 3.67
N GLU A 397 -22.31 -4.92 2.48
CA GLU A 397 -23.12 -6.13 2.28
C GLU A 397 -22.26 -7.41 2.29
N THR A 398 -20.96 -7.28 2.01
CA THR A 398 -19.97 -8.34 2.24
C THR A 398 -19.94 -8.70 3.73
N PRO A 399 -19.96 -10.01 4.10
CA PRO A 399 -19.89 -10.42 5.49
C PRO A 399 -18.65 -9.85 6.20
N GLY A 400 -18.85 -9.19 7.34
CA GLY A 400 -17.75 -8.65 8.13
C GLY A 400 -16.87 -9.71 8.79
N VAL A 401 -17.29 -10.99 8.79
CA VAL A 401 -16.45 -12.12 9.23
C VAL A 401 -16.64 -13.27 8.25
N PHE A 402 -15.53 -13.84 7.78
CA PHE A 402 -15.52 -14.99 6.88
C PHE A 402 -14.32 -15.91 7.15
N HIS A 403 -14.30 -17.06 6.46
CA HIS A 403 -13.30 -18.10 6.65
C HIS A 403 -12.56 -18.37 5.34
N LEU A 404 -11.25 -18.62 5.45
CA LEU A 404 -10.36 -18.92 4.34
C LEU A 404 -9.78 -20.32 4.51
N ASP A 405 -9.89 -21.14 3.46
CA ASP A 405 -9.37 -22.50 3.46
C ASP A 405 -7.83 -22.54 3.41
N PRO A 406 -7.18 -23.55 4.02
CA PRO A 406 -5.72 -23.67 4.05
C PRO A 406 -5.09 -23.89 2.67
N GLY A 407 -3.98 -23.21 2.42
CA GLY A 407 -3.15 -23.34 1.22
C GLY A 407 -3.78 -22.79 -0.06
N GLN A 408 -4.96 -22.16 0.00
CA GLN A 408 -5.72 -21.69 -1.16
C GLN A 408 -5.61 -20.19 -1.37
N VAL A 409 -5.90 -19.76 -2.60
CA VAL A 409 -6.20 -18.36 -2.92
C VAL A 409 -7.71 -18.16 -2.85
N SER A 410 -8.15 -17.13 -2.14
CA SER A 410 -9.57 -16.80 -2.01
C SER A 410 -9.84 -15.39 -2.49
N VAL A 411 -10.92 -15.20 -3.24
CA VAL A 411 -11.37 -13.90 -3.75
C VAL A 411 -12.80 -13.66 -3.32
N LEU A 412 -13.05 -12.51 -2.69
CA LEU A 412 -14.38 -12.09 -2.24
C LEU A 412 -14.70 -10.69 -2.77
N GLY A 413 -15.91 -10.46 -3.27
CA GLY A 413 -16.36 -9.12 -3.65
C GLY A 413 -16.64 -8.24 -2.44
N LEU A 414 -16.32 -6.95 -2.54
CA LEU A 414 -16.65 -5.90 -1.57
C LEU A 414 -17.91 -5.15 -2.02
N HIS A 415 -19.07 -5.57 -1.53
CA HIS A 415 -20.38 -5.11 -1.98
C HIS A 415 -21.02 -4.12 -1.01
N GLY A 416 -21.93 -3.29 -1.55
CA GLY A 416 -22.89 -2.52 -0.76
C GLY A 416 -22.37 -1.22 -0.16
N LEU A 417 -21.16 -0.81 -0.55
CA LEU A 417 -20.62 0.52 -0.25
C LEU A 417 -21.19 1.55 -1.24
N GLU A 418 -21.32 2.80 -0.80
CA GLU A 418 -21.65 3.93 -1.69
C GLU A 418 -20.39 4.33 -2.47
N THR A 419 -20.55 4.95 -3.64
CA THR A 419 -19.43 5.50 -4.44
C THR A 419 -18.52 6.40 -3.59
N GLY A 420 -17.21 6.21 -3.75
CA GLY A 420 -16.14 6.96 -3.09
C GLY A 420 -14.98 6.05 -2.71
N THR A 421 -13.99 6.63 -2.04
CA THR A 421 -12.75 5.92 -1.67
C THR A 421 -12.73 5.53 -0.19
N TYR A 422 -12.26 4.31 0.08
CA TYR A 422 -12.31 3.67 1.40
C TYR A 422 -10.96 3.11 1.83
N GLU A 423 -10.78 3.00 3.14
CA GLU A 423 -9.68 2.27 3.77
C GLU A 423 -10.21 0.99 4.39
N LEU A 424 -9.53 -0.13 4.14
CA LEU A 424 -9.96 -1.44 4.64
C LEU A 424 -9.01 -1.91 5.74
N ILE A 425 -9.60 -2.29 6.88
CA ILE A 425 -8.91 -2.98 7.97
C ILE A 425 -9.36 -4.42 7.95
N MET A 426 -8.39 -5.34 7.86
CA MET A 426 -8.64 -6.78 7.94
C MET A 426 -7.80 -7.38 9.06
N ASN A 427 -8.45 -8.03 10.02
CA ASN A 427 -7.81 -8.74 11.12
C ASN A 427 -8.04 -10.23 10.98
N SER A 428 -7.01 -11.05 11.10
CA SER A 428 -7.11 -12.50 11.07
C SER A 428 -6.60 -13.16 12.35
N ASP A 429 -7.08 -14.36 12.63
CA ASP A 429 -6.62 -15.17 13.78
C ASP A 429 -5.30 -15.92 13.50
N GLN A 430 -4.84 -15.93 12.25
CA GLN A 430 -3.56 -16.49 11.81
C GLN A 430 -2.92 -15.63 10.71
N PRO A 431 -1.58 -15.67 10.54
CA PRO A 431 -0.90 -14.95 9.47
C PRO A 431 -1.34 -15.36 8.06
N LEU A 432 -1.63 -14.38 7.20
CA LEU A 432 -1.98 -14.56 5.79
C LEU A 432 -1.39 -13.46 4.91
N TYR A 433 -1.61 -13.55 3.60
CA TYR A 433 -1.41 -12.43 2.66
C TYR A 433 -2.74 -11.90 2.16
N SER A 434 -2.84 -10.59 1.91
CA SER A 434 -4.04 -9.97 1.34
C SER A 434 -3.68 -8.87 0.35
N ALA A 435 -4.53 -8.68 -0.65
CA ALA A 435 -4.46 -7.57 -1.59
C ALA A 435 -5.88 -7.17 -2.00
N VAL A 436 -6.06 -5.94 -2.47
CA VAL A 436 -7.37 -5.44 -2.91
C VAL A 436 -7.26 -4.94 -4.32
N ARG A 437 -8.10 -5.45 -5.21
CA ARG A 437 -8.22 -5.00 -6.60
C ARG A 437 -9.40 -4.06 -6.72
N SER A 438 -9.22 -2.89 -7.32
CA SER A 438 -10.32 -1.98 -7.67
C SER A 438 -10.31 -1.65 -9.15
N ALA A 439 -11.49 -1.39 -9.72
CA ALA A 439 -11.69 -0.91 -11.08
C ALA A 439 -12.12 0.58 -11.11
N GLY A 440 -11.92 1.31 -10.01
CA GLY A 440 -12.21 2.73 -9.90
C GLY A 440 -13.56 3.03 -9.27
N ASP A 441 -13.89 4.30 -9.15
CA ASP A 441 -15.20 4.80 -8.72
C ASP A 441 -16.19 4.97 -9.89
N GLY A 442 -15.70 4.93 -11.14
CA GLY A 442 -16.49 5.11 -12.35
C GLY A 442 -17.05 6.54 -12.50
N GLU A 443 -16.48 7.53 -11.82
CA GLU A 443 -16.86 8.93 -12.00
C GLU A 443 -16.43 9.42 -13.39
N ALA A 444 -17.26 10.30 -13.98
CA ALA A 444 -17.00 10.83 -15.31
C ALA A 444 -15.81 11.79 -15.27
N VAL A 445 -14.99 11.76 -16.31
CA VAL A 445 -13.84 12.65 -16.48
C VAL A 445 -14.17 13.79 -17.44
N GLU A 446 -13.55 14.94 -17.26
CA GLU A 446 -13.65 16.04 -18.21
C GLU A 446 -12.79 15.70 -19.44
N VAL A 447 -13.41 15.68 -20.61
CA VAL A 447 -12.74 15.42 -21.88
C VAL A 447 -12.64 16.73 -22.65
N GLU A 448 -11.42 17.20 -22.88
CA GLU A 448 -11.19 18.32 -23.79
C GLU A 448 -11.38 17.85 -25.25
N GLU A 449 -12.28 18.49 -26.00
CA GLU A 449 -12.41 18.22 -27.43
C GLU A 449 -11.13 18.65 -28.19
N GLU A 450 -10.44 17.71 -28.82
CA GLU A 450 -9.20 17.98 -29.60
C GLU A 450 -9.40 18.95 -30.78
N GLU A 451 -10.63 19.10 -31.29
CA GLU A 451 -10.92 20.01 -32.40
C GLU A 451 -11.58 21.30 -31.91
N THR A 452 -10.83 22.41 -32.00
CA THR A 452 -11.42 23.75 -31.81
C THR A 452 -12.43 24.04 -32.92
N GLU A 453 -13.72 23.88 -32.65
CA GLU A 453 -14.77 24.30 -33.58
C GLU A 453 -14.63 25.80 -33.88
N LEU A 454 -14.74 26.19 -35.15
CA LEU A 454 -14.75 27.60 -35.54
C LEU A 454 -16.19 28.11 -35.61
N ASP A 455 -16.46 29.28 -35.04
CA ASP A 455 -17.76 29.93 -35.14
C ASP A 455 -18.12 30.12 -36.63
N PRO A 456 -19.25 29.57 -37.11
CA PRO A 456 -19.60 29.56 -38.53
C PRO A 456 -19.94 30.96 -39.10
N ILE A 457 -20.06 31.97 -38.24
CA ILE A 457 -20.37 33.36 -38.58
C ILE A 457 -19.13 34.26 -38.45
N THR A 458 -18.35 34.12 -37.37
CA THR A 458 -17.17 34.98 -37.12
C THR A 458 -15.86 34.36 -37.61
N GLY A 459 -15.79 33.04 -37.74
CA GLY A 459 -14.57 32.30 -38.06
C GLY A 459 -13.52 32.33 -36.96
N GLU A 460 -13.93 32.70 -35.74
CA GLU A 460 -13.09 32.66 -34.55
C GLU A 460 -13.20 31.28 -33.89
N PRO A 461 -12.12 30.79 -33.25
CA PRO A 461 -12.20 29.57 -32.44
C PRO A 461 -13.26 29.74 -31.35
N LEU A 462 -14.19 28.80 -31.29
CA LEU A 462 -15.07 28.64 -30.14
C LEU A 462 -14.22 28.19 -28.94
N GLU A 463 -14.65 28.58 -27.74
CA GLU A 463 -14.09 27.98 -26.53
C GLU A 463 -14.38 26.48 -26.59
N PRO A 464 -13.38 25.61 -26.35
CA PRO A 464 -13.60 24.17 -26.30
C PRO A 464 -14.74 23.88 -25.33
N GLN A 465 -15.66 23.00 -25.73
CA GLN A 465 -16.69 22.53 -24.81
C GLN A 465 -16.06 21.43 -23.95
N GLU A 466 -16.11 21.61 -22.63
CA GLU A 466 -15.82 20.55 -21.67
C GLU A 466 -17.02 19.59 -21.69
N ASP A 467 -16.80 18.39 -22.23
CA ASP A 467 -17.78 17.31 -22.21
C ASP A 467 -17.41 16.28 -21.14
N GLU A 468 -18.43 15.74 -20.44
CA GLU A 468 -18.24 14.63 -19.49
C GLU A 468 -18.14 13.31 -20.27
N GLY A 469 -17.01 12.61 -20.13
CA GLY A 469 -16.74 11.29 -20.72
C GLY A 469 -16.74 10.16 -19.68
N GLU A 470 -16.84 8.92 -20.16
CA GLU A 470 -16.55 7.75 -19.31
C GLU A 470 -15.03 7.67 -19.08
N PRO A 471 -14.57 7.31 -17.86
CA PRO A 471 -13.14 7.14 -17.62
C PRO A 471 -12.58 6.00 -18.47
N ALA A 472 -11.30 6.10 -18.81
CA ALA A 472 -10.60 5.03 -19.50
C ALA A 472 -10.62 3.74 -18.63
N PRO A 473 -10.80 2.55 -19.23
CA PRO A 473 -10.74 1.30 -18.47
C PRO A 473 -9.39 1.11 -17.79
N ASP A 474 -9.40 0.91 -16.47
CA ASP A 474 -8.20 0.63 -15.68
C ASP A 474 -8.49 -0.21 -14.44
N PHE A 475 -7.45 -0.67 -13.76
CA PHE A 475 -7.53 -1.27 -12.43
C PHE A 475 -6.25 -1.04 -11.63
N SER A 476 -6.39 -0.92 -10.31
CA SER A 476 -5.28 -0.77 -9.38
C SER A 476 -5.31 -1.83 -8.29
N TRP A 477 -4.14 -2.14 -7.76
CA TRP A 477 -3.96 -3.06 -6.64
C TRP A 477 -3.40 -2.37 -5.41
N THR A 478 -4.14 -2.45 -4.30
CA THR A 478 -3.68 -1.99 -2.99
C THR A 478 -3.11 -3.16 -2.19
N ALA A 479 -1.80 -3.18 -1.98
CA ALA A 479 -1.17 -4.03 -0.97
C ALA A 479 -1.35 -3.42 0.44
N PRO A 480 -1.25 -4.21 1.51
CA PRO A 480 -1.41 -3.67 2.85
C PRO A 480 -0.15 -2.88 3.24
N VAL A 481 -0.33 -1.70 3.84
CA VAL A 481 0.76 -0.81 4.25
C VAL A 481 1.22 -1.11 5.69
N GLU A 482 2.36 -0.55 6.08
CA GLU A 482 2.84 -0.57 7.46
C GLU A 482 2.33 0.65 8.25
N GLY A 483 2.39 0.55 9.59
CA GLY A 483 2.07 1.69 10.44
C GLY A 483 3.05 2.83 10.21
N LEU A 484 2.54 4.06 10.11
CA LEU A 484 3.36 5.24 9.95
C LEU A 484 4.25 5.45 11.17
N GLN A 485 5.47 5.87 10.90
CA GLN A 485 6.46 6.28 11.88
C GLN A 485 7.27 7.45 11.32
N GLU A 486 8.08 8.08 12.16
CA GLU A 486 9.09 9.02 11.69
C GLU A 486 9.95 8.37 10.59
N GLY A 487 10.11 9.08 9.47
CA GLY A 487 10.82 8.59 8.29
C GLY A 487 9.99 7.71 7.36
N SER A 488 8.69 7.50 7.61
CA SER A 488 7.77 6.99 6.57
C SER A 488 7.60 8.03 5.46
N GLY A 489 7.44 7.60 4.22
CA GLY A 489 7.25 8.53 3.12
C GLY A 489 6.85 7.87 1.82
N ALA A 490 6.57 8.70 0.81
CA ALA A 490 6.24 8.28 -0.53
C ALA A 490 6.70 9.33 -1.55
N LEU A 491 6.92 8.87 -2.78
CA LEU A 491 7.14 9.71 -3.96
C LEU A 491 5.77 10.03 -4.58
N PHE A 492 5.56 11.27 -5.01
CA PHE A 492 4.35 11.61 -5.75
C PHE A 492 4.51 11.26 -7.22
N PRO A 493 3.50 10.63 -7.83
CA PRO A 493 3.46 10.49 -9.27
C PRO A 493 3.27 11.86 -9.91
N GLN A 494 4.14 12.23 -10.85
CA GLN A 494 3.98 13.49 -11.58
C GLN A 494 2.73 13.45 -12.46
N ALA A 495 2.13 14.62 -12.66
CA ALA A 495 0.98 14.83 -13.54
C ALA A 495 -0.31 14.05 -13.16
N ALA A 496 -0.42 13.60 -11.91
CA ALA A 496 -1.64 12.98 -11.39
C ALA A 496 -2.30 13.90 -10.35
N GLU A 497 -3.63 14.05 -10.47
CA GLU A 497 -4.48 14.49 -9.37
C GLU A 497 -4.61 13.37 -8.34
N GLY A 498 -5.31 13.64 -7.23
CA GLY A 498 -5.67 12.60 -6.27
C GLY A 498 -5.56 13.04 -4.83
N GLU A 499 -5.32 12.08 -3.94
CA GLU A 499 -5.54 12.24 -2.51
C GLU A 499 -4.42 11.58 -1.69
N LEU A 500 -3.87 12.32 -0.72
CA LEU A 500 -3.20 11.74 0.44
C LEU A 500 -4.26 11.28 1.44
N ARG A 501 -4.19 10.01 1.83
CA ARG A 501 -5.17 9.38 2.72
C ARG A 501 -4.49 8.82 3.95
N LEU A 502 -4.98 9.25 5.12
CA LEU A 502 -4.43 8.87 6.42
C LEU A 502 -5.52 8.24 7.29
N LEU A 503 -5.32 7.01 7.73
CA LEU A 503 -6.25 6.25 8.55
C LEU A 503 -5.78 6.20 10.00
N ALA A 504 -6.66 6.56 10.95
CA ALA A 504 -6.51 6.18 12.35
C ALA A 504 -7.46 5.01 12.66
N PRO A 505 -6.95 3.83 13.05
CA PRO A 505 -7.81 2.71 13.43
C PRO A 505 -8.77 3.05 14.57
N PRO A 506 -9.81 2.23 14.79
CA PRO A 506 -10.72 2.40 15.93
C PRO A 506 -9.98 2.41 17.27
N GLY A 507 -10.17 3.45 18.06
CA GLY A 507 -9.48 3.65 19.33
C GLY A 507 -10.09 4.75 20.20
N GLU A 508 -9.42 5.06 21.32
CA GLU A 508 -9.86 6.13 22.23
C GLU A 508 -9.18 7.48 21.95
N THR A 509 -7.98 7.47 21.36
CA THR A 509 -7.14 8.66 21.13
C THR A 509 -7.04 8.96 19.64
N PRO A 510 -7.24 10.23 19.23
CA PRO A 510 -6.97 10.63 17.84
C PRO A 510 -5.50 10.39 17.50
N ALA A 511 -5.22 10.28 16.21
CA ALA A 511 -3.85 10.32 15.71
C ALA A 511 -3.53 11.70 15.15
N GLU A 512 -2.28 12.13 15.24
CA GLU A 512 -1.76 13.29 14.53
C GLU A 512 -0.53 12.87 13.75
N VAL A 513 -0.55 13.10 12.44
CA VAL A 513 0.59 12.81 11.55
C VAL A 513 1.20 14.14 11.14
N THR A 514 2.47 14.34 11.47
CA THR A 514 3.24 15.52 11.06
C THR A 514 4.17 15.11 9.92
N TYR A 515 4.25 15.94 8.87
CA TYR A 515 5.02 15.64 7.67
C TYR A 515 5.58 16.91 7.02
N ARG A 516 6.55 16.71 6.11
CA ARG A 516 7.09 17.75 5.24
C ARG A 516 6.94 17.35 3.78
N LEU A 517 6.69 18.34 2.94
CA LEU A 517 6.72 18.21 1.49
C LEU A 517 8.11 18.58 1.00
N PHE A 518 8.56 17.92 -0.06
CA PHE A 518 9.82 18.19 -0.72
C PHE A 518 9.61 18.40 -2.21
N ASP A 519 10.41 19.28 -2.82
CA ASP A 519 10.44 19.47 -4.27
C ASP A 519 11.59 18.72 -4.94
N ALA A 520 11.61 18.76 -6.28
CA ALA A 520 12.65 18.14 -7.10
C ALA A 520 14.04 18.80 -6.94
N ALA A 521 14.15 19.93 -6.24
CA ALA A 521 15.40 20.59 -5.90
C ALA A 521 15.90 20.25 -4.48
N GLY A 522 15.12 19.49 -3.70
CA GLY A 522 15.44 19.06 -2.35
C GLY A 522 15.08 20.10 -1.28
N ASN A 523 14.36 21.16 -1.65
CA ASN A 523 13.83 22.10 -0.69
C ASN A 523 12.65 21.46 0.05
N ALA A 524 12.47 21.84 1.32
CA ALA A 524 11.44 21.27 2.18
C ALA A 524 10.48 22.36 2.68
N SER A 525 9.21 22.02 2.81
CA SER A 525 8.21 22.88 3.45
C SER A 525 8.48 23.07 4.95
N GLU A 526 7.73 23.95 5.60
CA GLU A 526 7.53 23.85 7.06
C GLU A 526 6.80 22.54 7.42
N GLU A 527 6.79 22.17 8.70
CA GLU A 527 6.01 21.02 9.14
C GLU A 527 4.51 21.27 8.98
N LEU A 528 3.84 20.33 8.35
CA LEU A 528 2.38 20.26 8.18
C LEU A 528 1.86 19.15 9.09
N SER A 529 0.63 19.27 9.59
CA SER A 529 0.03 18.21 10.39
C SER A 529 -1.42 17.93 10.01
N ALA A 530 -1.80 16.67 10.13
CA ALA A 530 -3.15 16.18 9.92
C ALA A 530 -3.63 15.45 11.19
N GLU A 531 -4.68 15.98 11.82
CA GLU A 531 -5.39 15.33 12.92
C GLU A 531 -6.45 14.37 12.37
N ILE A 532 -6.45 13.13 12.87
CA ILE A 532 -7.32 12.05 12.42
C ILE A 532 -8.10 11.53 13.62
N LEU A 533 -9.44 11.53 13.51
CA LEU A 533 -10.28 11.00 14.58
C LEU A 533 -10.21 9.46 14.60
N PRO A 534 -10.35 8.81 15.77
CA PRO A 534 -10.30 7.35 15.85
C PRO A 534 -11.38 6.68 15.00
N GLY A 535 -10.99 5.68 14.21
CA GLY A 535 -11.89 4.95 13.31
C GLY A 535 -12.44 5.83 12.18
N THR A 536 -11.63 6.76 11.69
CA THR A 536 -11.92 7.62 10.52
C THR A 536 -10.66 7.83 9.70
N SER A 537 -10.81 8.47 8.55
CA SER A 537 -9.70 8.80 7.66
C SER A 537 -9.67 10.30 7.40
N ALA A 538 -8.46 10.88 7.40
CA ALA A 538 -8.23 12.21 6.88
C ALA A 538 -7.84 12.10 5.40
N VAL A 539 -8.29 13.08 4.62
CA VAL A 539 -8.01 13.21 3.19
C VAL A 539 -7.46 14.60 2.98
N VAL A 540 -6.35 14.69 2.26
CA VAL A 540 -5.75 15.93 1.78
C VAL A 540 -5.58 15.79 0.28
N GLU A 541 -6.25 16.65 -0.49
CA GLU A 541 -6.14 16.62 -1.96
C GLU A 541 -4.70 16.96 -2.38
N ILE A 542 -4.20 16.33 -3.44
CA ILE A 542 -2.87 16.63 -3.98
C ILE A 542 -2.77 18.10 -4.41
N ASP A 543 -3.84 18.69 -4.94
CA ASP A 543 -3.91 20.12 -5.24
C ASP A 543 -3.73 21.00 -3.99
N GLU A 544 -4.31 20.58 -2.85
CA GLU A 544 -4.11 21.29 -1.59
C GLU A 544 -2.64 21.19 -1.13
N LEU A 545 -2.00 20.02 -1.32
CA LEU A 545 -0.57 19.86 -1.05
C LEU A 545 0.28 20.72 -1.99
N ALA A 546 -0.10 20.83 -3.27
CA ALA A 546 0.57 21.67 -4.25
C ALA A 546 0.48 23.16 -3.89
N GLU A 547 -0.71 23.64 -3.47
CA GLU A 547 -0.89 25.00 -2.95
C GLU A 547 -0.03 25.25 -1.71
N GLN A 548 0.01 24.30 -0.77
CA GLN A 548 0.84 24.38 0.44
C GLN A 548 2.34 24.41 0.11
N ALA A 549 2.76 23.68 -0.92
CA ALA A 549 4.12 23.68 -1.41
C ALA A 549 4.50 25.02 -2.08
N GLU A 550 3.64 25.57 -2.94
CA GLU A 550 3.84 26.89 -3.55
C GLU A 550 3.95 27.98 -2.49
N ASP A 551 3.07 27.96 -1.47
CA ASP A 551 3.11 28.89 -0.34
C ASP A 551 4.42 28.79 0.46
N ALA A 552 5.03 27.60 0.51
CA ALA A 552 6.34 27.35 1.10
C ALA A 552 7.52 27.70 0.17
N GLY A 553 7.25 28.12 -1.08
CA GLY A 553 8.26 28.46 -2.08
C GLY A 553 8.90 27.25 -2.76
N LEU A 554 8.19 26.11 -2.76
CA LEU A 554 8.55 24.90 -3.50
C LEU A 554 7.99 24.99 -4.93
N ASP A 555 8.70 24.44 -5.92
CA ASP A 555 8.27 24.49 -7.32
C ASP A 555 7.14 23.47 -7.63
N GLU A 556 7.28 22.22 -7.17
CA GLU A 556 6.29 21.14 -7.33
C GLU A 556 6.46 20.11 -6.21
N VAL A 557 5.38 19.48 -5.78
CA VAL A 557 5.45 18.41 -4.76
C VAL A 557 6.05 17.15 -5.37
N PHE A 558 7.25 16.80 -4.92
CA PHE A 558 7.99 15.62 -5.37
C PHE A 558 7.84 14.45 -4.40
N ALA A 559 7.82 14.72 -3.10
CA ALA A 559 7.72 13.70 -2.07
C ALA A 559 7.10 14.23 -0.78
N LEU A 560 6.62 13.31 0.06
CA LEU A 560 6.22 13.56 1.44
C LEU A 560 7.01 12.65 2.37
N VAL A 561 7.50 13.22 3.48
CA VAL A 561 8.16 12.46 4.55
C VAL A 561 7.51 12.81 5.89
N VAL A 562 7.10 11.80 6.63
CA VAL A 562 6.54 11.89 7.98
C VAL A 562 7.66 12.22 8.96
N THR A 563 7.48 13.28 9.75
CA THR A 563 8.41 13.74 10.78
C THR A 563 8.02 13.26 12.18
N ASP A 564 6.73 13.06 12.44
CA ASP A 564 6.24 12.58 13.72
C ASP A 564 4.86 11.94 13.59
N VAL A 565 4.56 10.99 14.48
CA VAL A 565 3.24 10.35 14.56
C VAL A 565 2.84 10.22 16.02
N GLU A 566 1.82 10.99 16.42
CA GLU A 566 1.13 10.76 17.69
C GLU A 566 -0.01 9.77 17.48
N GLY A 567 -0.01 8.64 18.18
CA GLY A 567 -1.04 7.61 18.04
C GLY A 567 -0.70 6.55 16.99
N GLU A 568 -1.70 5.81 16.53
CA GLU A 568 -1.55 4.80 15.48
C GLU A 568 -2.18 5.32 14.20
N ALA A 569 -1.40 5.38 13.11
CA ALA A 569 -1.84 5.87 11.82
C ALA A 569 -1.24 5.04 10.67
N TYR A 570 -1.95 5.01 9.54
CA TYR A 570 -1.54 4.35 8.30
C TYR A 570 -1.76 5.33 7.14
N GLY A 571 -0.91 5.29 6.10
CA GLY A 571 -0.98 6.26 5.01
C GLY A 571 -0.89 5.64 3.62
N GLY A 572 -1.52 6.27 2.64
CA GLY A 572 -1.36 5.98 1.23
C GLY A 572 -1.71 7.18 0.36
N ILE A 573 -1.29 7.15 -0.90
CA ILE A 573 -1.66 8.11 -1.94
C ILE A 573 -2.51 7.36 -2.96
N LEU A 574 -3.67 7.92 -3.31
CA LEU A 574 -4.42 7.54 -4.50
C LEU A 574 -4.10 8.60 -5.55
N ALA A 575 -3.59 8.18 -6.71
CA ALA A 575 -3.27 9.06 -7.82
C ALA A 575 -4.16 8.72 -9.01
N VAL A 576 -4.64 9.75 -9.69
CA VAL A 576 -5.56 9.66 -10.83
C VAL A 576 -5.07 10.59 -11.95
N ASP A 577 -5.03 10.12 -13.19
CA ASP A 577 -4.68 10.96 -14.34
C ASP A 577 -5.93 11.62 -14.96
N SER A 578 -5.71 12.46 -15.97
CA SER A 578 -6.80 13.18 -16.66
C SER A 578 -7.77 12.27 -17.43
N GLN A 579 -7.42 11.00 -17.66
CA GLN A 579 -8.28 10.01 -18.30
C GLN A 579 -9.04 9.14 -17.29
N GLY A 580 -8.83 9.35 -15.98
CA GLY A 580 -9.43 8.57 -14.91
C GLY A 580 -8.74 7.23 -14.66
N GLN A 581 -7.54 7.02 -15.22
CA GLN A 581 -6.65 5.92 -14.87
C GLN A 581 -6.05 6.22 -13.50
N PHE A 582 -5.78 5.19 -12.69
CA PHE A 582 -5.46 5.42 -11.29
C PHE A 582 -4.57 4.33 -10.69
N THR A 583 -3.76 4.71 -9.71
CA THR A 583 -2.89 3.80 -8.96
C THR A 583 -2.86 4.15 -7.47
N SER A 584 -2.58 3.18 -6.61
CA SER A 584 -2.44 3.39 -5.17
C SER A 584 -1.00 3.14 -4.71
N ILE A 585 -0.46 4.05 -3.92
CA ILE A 585 0.91 3.98 -3.37
C ILE A 585 0.82 3.98 -1.85
N GLY A 586 1.47 3.04 -1.18
CA GLY A 586 1.55 3.02 0.28
C GLY A 586 2.58 4.03 0.81
N LEU A 587 2.31 4.63 1.97
CA LEU A 587 3.36 5.33 2.73
C LEU A 587 4.03 4.31 3.64
N ASN A 588 5.27 3.95 3.31
CA ASN A 588 6.03 2.94 4.04
C ASN A 588 7.25 3.57 4.74
N PRO A 589 7.77 2.97 5.82
CA PRO A 589 9.05 3.37 6.41
C PRO A 589 10.17 3.38 5.37
N ILE A 590 10.86 4.51 5.21
CA ILE A 590 12.04 4.59 4.35
C ILE A 590 13.18 3.86 5.06
N GLY A 591 13.61 2.73 4.51
CA GLY A 591 14.60 1.86 5.13
C GLY A 591 15.96 2.53 5.33
N SER A 592 16.57 2.33 6.51
CA SER A 592 17.96 2.73 6.76
C SER A 592 18.93 1.77 6.07
N LEU A 593 20.08 2.30 5.62
CA LEU A 593 21.10 1.60 4.80
C LEU A 593 21.87 0.45 5.49
N THR A 594 21.31 -0.21 6.51
CA THR A 594 22.05 -1.22 7.30
C THR A 594 21.25 -2.48 7.61
N GLN A 595 21.75 -3.62 7.09
CA GLN A 595 21.27 -4.95 7.45
C GLN A 595 21.91 -5.42 8.76
N TYR A 596 21.09 -5.87 9.71
CA TYR A 596 21.57 -6.51 10.94
C TYR A 596 21.46 -8.04 10.87
N VAL A 597 22.50 -8.72 11.33
CA VAL A 597 22.42 -10.15 11.67
C VAL A 597 22.29 -10.24 13.19
N PRO A 598 21.16 -10.72 13.74
CA PRO A 598 21.04 -10.93 15.18
C PRO A 598 22.00 -12.05 15.61
N MET A 599 23.05 -11.70 16.36
CA MET A 599 23.92 -12.69 17.00
C MET A 599 23.36 -13.08 18.37
N TRP A 600 22.91 -14.32 18.48
CA TRP A 600 22.59 -14.93 19.76
C TRP A 600 23.88 -15.46 20.39
N LEU A 601 24.37 -14.80 21.44
CA LEU A 601 25.44 -15.36 22.27
C LEU A 601 24.87 -16.56 23.04
N VAL A 602 25.24 -17.77 22.62
CA VAL A 602 24.94 -19.00 23.38
C VAL A 602 25.89 -19.05 24.59
N PRO A 603 25.37 -19.13 25.83
CA PRO A 603 26.20 -19.10 27.05
C PRO A 603 27.08 -20.34 27.26
#